data_AF-A0A2T7M203-F1
#
_entry.id   AF-A0A2T7M203-F1
#
_cell.length_a   1.000
_cell.length_b   1.000
_cell.length_c   1.000
_cell.angle_alpha   90.00
_cell.angle_beta   90.00
_cell.angle_gamma   90.00
#
_symmetry.space_group_name_H-M   'P 1'
#
loop_
_entity.id
_entity.type
_entity.pdbx_description
1 polymer ?
#
loop_
_entity_poly.entity_id
_entity_poly.type
_entity_poly.pdbx_seq_one_letter_code
_entity_poly.pdbx_strand_id
1 'polypeptide(L)'
;MSRPAIVLMWEARATEGRGGELLEWARARSAELPGEPARRELLRAPQDRVLVMTWWPDASYGDDLPELPEPDADLITRAVHRWRFEAVE
;
A
#
# COMPACT_ATOMS: atom_id res chain seq x y z
N MET A 1 -12.71 -18.41 16.38
CA MET A 1 -12.89 -17.06 15.81
C MET A 1 -11.58 -16.72 15.12
N SER A 2 -11.63 -16.41 13.82
CA SER A 2 -10.42 -15.94 13.13
C SER A 2 -9.96 -14.66 13.83
N ARG A 3 -8.68 -14.55 14.17
CA ARG A 3 -8.15 -13.31 14.75
C ARG A 3 -8.25 -12.20 13.68
N PRO A 4 -8.54 -10.95 14.08
CA PRO A 4 -8.65 -9.85 13.14
C PRO A 4 -7.35 -9.69 12.36
N ALA A 5 -7.47 -9.37 11.07
CA ALA A 5 -6.32 -8.99 10.26
C ALA A 5 -6.27 -7.46 10.15
N ILE A 6 -5.09 -6.88 10.36
CA ILE A 6 -4.89 -5.46 10.04
C ILE A 6 -4.58 -5.34 8.56
N VAL A 7 -5.29 -4.45 7.88
CA VAL A 7 -5.07 -4.12 6.48
C VAL A 7 -4.37 -2.77 6.41
N LEU A 8 -3.17 -2.74 5.84
CA LEU A 8 -2.48 -1.50 5.52
C LEU A 8 -2.84 -1.11 4.09
N MET A 9 -3.35 0.10 3.93
CA MET A 9 -3.55 0.75 2.65
C MET A 9 -2.51 1.85 2.47
N TRP A 10 -1.88 1.85 1.31
CA TRP A 10 -1.02 2.89 0.81
C TRP A 10 -1.58 3.40 -0.51
N GLU A 11 -1.70 4.71 -0.70
CA GLU A 11 -2.14 5.33 -1.96
C GLU A 11 -1.22 6.47 -2.36
N ALA A 12 -0.88 6.48 -3.64
CA ALA A 12 -0.20 7.60 -4.25
C ALA A 12 -0.88 7.98 -5.57
N ARG A 13 -0.81 9.27 -5.87
CA ARG A 13 -1.21 9.84 -7.15
C ARG A 13 0.04 10.25 -7.90
N ALA A 14 0.25 9.65 -9.08
CA ALA A 14 1.39 10.00 -9.90
C ALA A 14 1.23 11.39 -10.51
N THR A 15 2.36 12.01 -10.87
CA THR A 15 2.38 13.10 -11.85
C THR A 15 1.68 12.65 -13.13
N GLU A 16 0.97 13.55 -13.80
CA GLU A 16 0.11 13.25 -14.95
C GLU A 16 0.84 12.41 -16.02
N GLY A 17 0.23 11.28 -16.40
CA GLY A 17 0.78 10.36 -17.39
C GLY A 17 1.83 9.38 -16.85
N ARG A 18 2.31 9.55 -15.61
CA ARG A 18 3.30 8.67 -14.96
C ARG A 18 2.68 7.53 -14.14
N GLY A 19 1.37 7.30 -14.25
CA GLY A 19 0.70 6.22 -13.51
C GLY A 19 1.21 4.81 -13.83
N GLY A 20 1.85 4.60 -14.99
CA GLY A 20 2.55 3.36 -15.33
C GLY A 20 3.82 3.16 -14.51
N GLU A 21 4.63 4.20 -14.43
CA GLU A 21 5.88 4.19 -13.68
C GLU A 21 5.63 4.03 -12.17
N LEU A 22 4.65 4.74 -11.63
CA LEU A 22 4.26 4.58 -10.22
C LEU A 22 3.77 3.16 -9.91
N LEU A 23 3.08 2.51 -10.85
CA LEU A 23 2.61 1.14 -10.67
C LEU A 23 3.77 0.16 -10.56
N GLU A 24 4.75 0.26 -11.47
CA GLU A 24 5.92 -0.61 -11.45
C GLU A 24 6.81 -0.35 -10.23
N TRP A 25 6.95 0.92 -9.85
CA TRP A 25 7.62 1.29 -8.60
C TRP A 25 6.94 0.64 -7.39
N ALA A 26 5.61 0.76 -7.27
CA ALA A 26 4.85 0.20 -6.14
C ALA A 26 4.89 -1.33 -6.13
N ARG A 27 4.85 -1.97 -7.30
CA ARG A 27 5.04 -3.42 -7.45
C ARG A 27 6.41 -3.86 -6.91
N ALA A 28 7.49 -3.20 -7.31
CA ALA A 28 8.83 -3.54 -6.86
C ALA A 28 8.98 -3.35 -5.33
N ARG A 29 8.55 -2.20 -4.82
CA ARG A 29 8.64 -1.89 -3.38
C ARG A 29 7.76 -2.80 -2.51
N SER A 30 6.56 -3.14 -2.96
CA SER A 30 5.68 -4.07 -2.23
C SER A 30 6.23 -5.50 -2.15
N ALA A 31 7.00 -5.92 -3.16
CA ALA A 31 7.69 -7.21 -3.17
C ALA A 31 8.90 -7.26 -2.21
N GLU A 32 9.47 -6.10 -1.90
CA GLU A 32 10.61 -5.95 -0.98
C GLU A 32 10.19 -5.71 0.48
N LEU A 33 8.90 -5.56 0.77
CA LEU A 33 8.42 -5.41 2.14
C LEU A 33 8.88 -6.60 3.00
N PRO A 34 9.49 -6.35 4.18
CA PRO A 34 9.83 -7.42 5.09
C PRO A 34 8.56 -8.11 5.60
N GLY A 35 8.66 -9.40 5.92
CA GLY A 35 7.53 -10.20 6.39
C GLY A 35 6.60 -10.71 5.28
N GLU A 36 5.64 -11.54 5.69
CA GLU A 36 4.75 -12.26 4.78
C GLU A 36 3.28 -11.94 5.13
N PRO A 37 2.71 -10.82 4.63
CA PRO A 37 1.28 -10.59 4.68
C PRO A 37 0.56 -11.70 3.93
N ALA A 38 -0.58 -12.12 4.45
CA ALA A 38 -1.40 -13.19 3.89
C ALA A 38 -1.94 -12.86 2.50
N ARG A 39 -2.09 -11.57 2.20
CA ARG A 39 -2.55 -11.06 0.91
C ARG A 39 -1.86 -9.74 0.60
N ARG A 40 -1.53 -9.54 -0.68
CA ARG A 40 -1.10 -8.26 -1.24
C ARG A 40 -1.96 -7.96 -2.45
N GLU A 41 -2.47 -6.75 -2.55
CA GLU A 41 -3.21 -6.28 -3.72
C GLU A 41 -2.59 -5.00 -4.24
N LEU A 42 -2.44 -4.93 -5.57
CA LEU A 42 -1.99 -3.76 -6.30
C LEU A 42 -3.10 -3.33 -7.23
N LEU A 43 -3.61 -2.13 -7.04
CA LEU A 43 -4.81 -1.62 -7.69
C LEU A 43 -4.49 -0.29 -8.38
N ARG A 44 -5.25 0.02 -9.43
CA ARG A 44 -5.22 1.33 -10.10
C ARG A 44 -6.58 2.01 -9.97
N ALA A 45 -6.56 3.33 -9.93
CA ALA A 45 -7.76 4.16 -9.95
C ALA A 45 -7.57 5.34 -10.93
N PRO A 46 -8.64 6.04 -11.32
CA PRO A 46 -8.53 7.21 -12.19
C PRO A 46 -7.52 8.24 -11.69
N GLN A 47 -7.04 9.10 -12.60
CA GLN A 47 -6.07 10.16 -12.30
C GLN A 47 -4.71 9.62 -11.84
N ASP A 48 -4.20 8.57 -12.50
CA ASP A 48 -2.88 7.98 -12.25
C ASP A 48 -2.65 7.53 -10.80
N ARG A 49 -3.72 7.07 -10.13
CA ARG A 49 -3.64 6.57 -8.76
C ARG A 49 -3.24 5.11 -8.71
N VAL A 50 -2.38 4.79 -7.76
CA VAL A 50 -1.97 3.43 -7.42
C VAL A 50 -2.25 3.20 -5.94
N LEU A 51 -2.86 2.07 -5.62
CA LEU A 51 -3.09 1.63 -4.26
C LEU A 51 -2.39 0.30 -4.03
N VAL A 52 -1.77 0.16 -2.86
CA VAL A 52 -1.27 -1.13 -2.36
C VAL A 52 -2.03 -1.43 -1.07
N MET A 53 -2.58 -2.64 -0.99
CA MET A 53 -3.20 -3.14 0.23
C MET A 53 -2.49 -4.41 0.68
N THR A 54 -2.19 -4.53 1.98
CA THR A 54 -1.54 -5.71 2.56
C THR A 54 -2.29 -6.17 3.81
N TRP A 55 -2.51 -7.48 3.94
CA TRP A 55 -3.26 -8.09 5.05
C TRP A 55 -2.31 -8.79 6.00
N TRP A 56 -2.33 -8.37 7.26
CA TRP A 56 -1.48 -8.87 8.32
C TRP A 56 -2.34 -9.61 9.35
N PRO A 57 -2.45 -10.94 9.25
CA PRO A 57 -3.21 -11.73 10.22
C PRO A 57 -2.55 -11.64 11.60
N ASP A 58 -3.37 -11.74 12.65
CA ASP A 58 -2.93 -11.70 14.05
C ASP A 58 -2.27 -10.38 14.50
N ALA A 59 -2.20 -9.37 13.63
CA ALA A 59 -1.66 -8.06 13.96
C ALA A 59 -2.68 -7.19 14.71
N SER A 60 -2.15 -6.19 15.42
CA SER A 60 -2.88 -5.15 16.14
C SER A 60 -2.52 -3.76 15.60
N TYR A 61 -3.39 -2.76 15.82
CA TYR A 61 -3.14 -1.38 15.35
C TYR A 61 -1.84 -0.74 15.87
N GLY A 62 -1.37 -1.18 17.04
CA GLY A 62 -0.12 -0.68 17.64
C GLY A 62 1.15 -1.37 17.15
N ASP A 63 1.02 -2.39 16.30
CA ASP A 63 2.18 -3.12 15.80
C ASP A 63 2.94 -2.31 14.74
N ASP A 64 4.27 -2.41 14.78
CA ASP A 64 5.16 -1.82 13.79
C ASP A 64 5.17 -2.67 12.50
N LEU A 65 4.09 -2.54 11.73
CA LEU A 65 3.93 -3.24 10.47
C LEU A 65 4.64 -2.49 9.32
N PRO A 66 5.26 -3.22 8.38
CA PRO A 66 6.04 -2.59 7.32
C PRO A 66 5.16 -1.93 6.28
N GLU A 67 5.53 -0.71 5.90
CA GLU A 67 4.80 0.14 4.96
C GLU A 67 5.67 0.51 3.75
N LEU A 68 5.01 0.81 2.62
CA LEU A 68 5.72 1.34 1.46
C LEU A 68 6.26 2.75 1.78
N PRO A 69 7.49 3.06 1.34
CA PRO A 69 8.06 4.40 1.50
C PRO A 69 7.31 5.42 0.64
N GLU A 70 7.73 6.68 0.74
CA GLU A 70 7.33 7.69 -0.24
C GLU A 70 8.19 7.57 -1.51
N PRO A 71 7.59 7.60 -2.71
CA PRO A 71 8.33 7.74 -3.96
C PRO A 71 9.03 9.09 -4.05
N ASP A 72 9.94 9.23 -5.02
CA ASP A 72 10.54 10.52 -5.34
C ASP A 72 9.47 11.56 -5.68
N ALA A 73 9.72 12.81 -5.25
CA ALA A 73 8.72 13.89 -5.32
C ALA A 73 8.33 14.29 -6.75
N ASP A 74 9.11 13.92 -7.77
CA ASP A 74 8.79 14.13 -9.17
C ASP A 74 7.80 13.08 -9.72
N LEU A 75 7.73 11.91 -9.09
CA LEU A 75 6.86 10.81 -9.49
C LEU A 75 5.43 11.00 -8.98
N ILE A 76 5.23 11.73 -7.88
CA ILE A 76 3.93 11.93 -7.22
C ILE A 76 3.54 13.41 -7.13
N THR A 77 2.24 13.70 -7.15
CA THR A 77 1.75 15.09 -7.03
C THR A 77 1.54 15.57 -5.60
N ARG A 78 1.59 14.65 -4.63
CA ARG A 78 1.34 14.89 -3.20
C ARG A 78 1.93 13.75 -2.36
N ALA A 79 2.11 13.98 -1.07
CA ALA A 79 2.46 12.94 -0.12
C ALA A 79 1.46 11.77 -0.17
N VAL A 80 1.98 10.57 0.06
CA VAL A 80 1.17 9.33 0.00
C VAL A 80 0.21 9.26 1.17
N HIS A 81 -0.95 8.67 0.94
CA HIS A 81 -1.91 8.40 2.00
C HIS A 81 -1.70 7.00 2.58
N ARG A 82 -1.82 6.89 3.90
CA ARG A 82 -1.64 5.64 4.65
C ARG A 82 -2.79 5.47 5.63
N TRP A 83 -3.42 4.31 5.59
CA TRP A 83 -4.51 3.97 6.51
C TRP A 83 -4.39 2.54 6.98
N ARG A 84 -4.73 2.32 8.24
CA ARG A 84 -4.89 0.99 8.84
C ARG A 84 -6.39 0.70 8.96
N PHE A 85 -6.77 -0.53 8.66
CA PHE A 85 -8.14 -1.02 8.84
C PHE A 85 -8.12 -2.36 9.56
N GLU A 86 -9.20 -2.67 10.26
CA GLU A 86 -9.49 -4.02 10.73
C GLU A 86 -10.33 -4.71 9.66
N ALA A 87 -9.91 -5.88 9.21
CA ALA A 87 -10.71 -6.68 8.30
C ALA A 87 -11.90 -7.28 9.06
N VAL A 88 -13.10 -6.91 8.61
CA VAL A 88 -14.37 -7.49 9.08
C VAL A 88 -14.92 -8.42 8.00
N GLU A 89 -15.55 -9.52 8.43
CA GLU A 89 -16.21 -10.49 7.52
C GLU A 89 -17.52 -9.94 6.95
#